data_AF-A0A9Q0IF35-F1
#
_entry.id   AF-A0A9Q0IF35-F1
#
_cell.length_a   1.000
_cell.length_b   1.000
_cell.length_c   1.000
_cell.angle_alpha   90.00
_cell.angle_beta   90.00
_cell.angle_gamma   90.00
#
_symmetry.space_group_name_H-M   'P 1'
#
loop_
_entity.id
_entity.type
_entity.pdbx_description
1 polymer ?
#
loop_
_entity_poly.entity_id
_entity_poly.type
_entity_poly.pdbx_seq_one_letter_code
_entity_poly.pdbx_strand_id
1 'polypeptide(L)'
;MSRAWALFKAHPYIGNVVGYTTLFASADLIQQRVLGGGRPATGASRPGDSPQPDSSTVGIDWSQTAKVALVGFCFHANFNYHWLRGLERLLPGGGFRRITLKVGLDQLIAAPATISAFFIGLSILERKDDPLEDWRGKFWTSYKGVDIRHNKDRKVHRKEPKSQDIYLRLLVKLYRFLARRSNAPFNKVVLRRLFMSKTNRPPLSVSSLIRKMRLAGRENRTAVVVGTITDDVRIQDIPKLKVCALRVTDGARRRILKAGGEILTFDQLALAAPKGQGTVLLSGRRKAREVYRHFGKAPGTPHSHSKPYIRSKGRKFERARGRRASRGYKN
;
A
#
# COMPACT_ATOMS: atom_id res chain seq x y z
N MET A 1 31.99 29.91 -16.67
CA MET A 1 31.17 28.86 -17.33
C MET A 1 31.99 28.26 -18.46
N SER A 2 32.13 26.93 -18.50
CA SER A 2 33.13 26.24 -19.33
C SER A 2 32.86 26.37 -20.84
N ARG A 3 33.91 26.43 -21.65
CA ARG A 3 33.85 26.45 -23.13
C ARG A 3 32.98 25.34 -23.72
N ALA A 4 32.90 24.20 -23.04
CA ALA A 4 32.02 23.08 -23.39
C ALA A 4 30.53 23.45 -23.35
N TRP A 5 30.11 24.27 -22.38
CA TRP A 5 28.71 24.71 -22.27
C TRP A 5 28.33 25.71 -23.37
N ALA A 6 29.28 26.54 -23.80
CA ALA A 6 29.09 27.45 -24.93
C ALA A 6 28.95 26.70 -26.27
N LEU A 7 29.77 25.67 -26.50
CA LEU A 7 29.68 24.78 -27.67
C LEU A 7 28.37 23.99 -27.69
N PHE A 8 27.93 23.49 -26.54
CA PHE A 8 26.65 22.79 -26.40
C PHE A 8 25.45 23.69 -26.75
N LYS A 9 25.51 24.97 -26.35
CA LYS A 9 24.49 25.96 -26.67
C LYS A 9 24.50 26.38 -28.15
N ALA A 10 25.67 26.34 -28.80
CA ALA A 10 25.82 26.66 -30.22
C ALA A 10 25.29 25.55 -31.15
N HIS A 11 25.24 24.29 -30.70
CA HIS A 11 24.76 23.15 -31.50
C HIS A 11 23.58 22.41 -30.83
N PRO A 12 22.37 22.99 -30.86
CA PRO A 12 21.19 22.41 -30.20
C PRO A 12 20.77 21.05 -30.77
N TYR A 13 21.14 20.73 -32.02
CA TYR A 13 20.91 19.41 -32.60
C TYR A 13 21.69 18.32 -31.87
N ILE A 14 23.00 18.51 -31.71
CA ILE A 14 23.90 17.54 -31.07
C ILE A 14 23.47 17.30 -29.62
N GLY A 15 23.11 18.38 -28.91
CA GLY A 15 22.60 18.27 -27.55
C GLY A 15 21.30 17.48 -27.42
N ASN A 16 20.36 17.69 -28.34
CA ASN A 16 19.11 16.91 -28.37
C ASN A 16 19.34 15.45 -28.71
N VAL A 17 20.18 15.16 -29.71
CA VAL A 17 20.48 13.79 -30.12
C VAL A 17 21.11 12.99 -28.98
N VAL A 18 22.13 13.56 -28.34
CA VAL A 18 22.76 12.95 -27.16
C VAL A 18 21.75 12.77 -26.03
N GLY A 19 20.89 13.77 -25.77
CA GLY A 19 19.84 13.71 -24.76
C GLY A 19 18.85 12.56 -25.00
N TYR A 20 18.30 12.44 -26.20
CA TYR A 20 17.35 11.37 -26.56
C TYR A 20 17.99 9.98 -26.47
N THR A 21 19.21 9.79 -26.99
CA THR A 21 19.92 8.50 -26.87
C THR A 21 20.13 8.10 -25.42
N THR A 22 20.50 9.06 -24.56
CA THR A 22 20.69 8.81 -23.13
C THR A 22 19.38 8.43 -22.44
N LEU A 23 18.27 9.09 -22.80
CA LEU A 23 16.94 8.76 -22.28
C LEU A 23 16.52 7.33 -22.63
N PHE A 24 16.67 6.93 -23.89
CA PHE A 24 16.34 5.57 -24.34
C PHE A 24 17.18 4.49 -23.63
N ALA A 25 18.49 4.70 -23.50
CA ALA A 25 19.36 3.80 -22.76
C ALA A 25 18.98 3.71 -21.28
N SER A 26 18.70 4.85 -20.64
CA SER A 26 18.33 4.90 -19.22
C SER A 26 16.96 4.27 -18.94
N ALA A 27 16.00 4.41 -19.84
CA ALA A 27 14.68 3.79 -19.73
C ALA A 27 14.78 2.27 -19.77
N ASP A 28 15.59 1.72 -20.67
CA ASP A 28 15.82 0.28 -20.78
C ASP A 28 16.51 -0.26 -19.51
N LEU A 29 17.53 0.43 -18.99
CA LEU A 29 18.20 0.06 -17.74
C LEU A 29 17.22 0.03 -16.55
N ILE A 30 16.30 1.00 -16.46
CA ILE A 30 15.26 1.02 -15.42
C ILE A 30 14.29 -0.14 -15.62
N GLN A 31 13.87 -0.41 -16.86
CA GLN A 31 12.96 -1.51 -17.17
C GLN A 31 13.57 -2.87 -16.80
N GLN A 32 14.82 -3.12 -17.19
CA GLN A 32 15.55 -4.34 -16.84
C GLN A 32 15.70 -4.50 -15.31
N ARG A 33 15.91 -3.39 -14.58
CA ARG A 33 16.02 -3.41 -13.12
C ARG A 33 14.68 -3.64 -12.41
N VAL A 34 13.58 -3.13 -12.95
CA VAL A 34 12.23 -3.28 -12.38
C VAL A 34 11.63 -4.66 -12.69
N LEU A 35 11.87 -5.19 -13.89
CA LEU A 35 11.36 -6.49 -14.33
C LEU A 35 12.31 -7.66 -13.99
N GLY A 36 13.46 -7.38 -13.37
CA GLY A 36 14.35 -8.40 -12.82
C GLY A 36 15.20 -9.13 -13.85
N GLY A 37 15.76 -8.42 -14.83
CA GLY A 37 16.74 -8.96 -15.80
C GLY A 37 16.23 -10.07 -16.72
N GLY A 38 14.95 -10.44 -16.63
CA GLY A 38 14.32 -11.30 -17.59
C GLY A 38 14.24 -10.59 -18.93
N ARG A 39 14.70 -11.26 -20.01
CA ARG A 39 14.49 -10.83 -21.39
C ARG A 39 13.08 -10.26 -21.52
N PRO A 40 12.89 -9.04 -22.07
CA PRO A 40 11.55 -8.61 -22.45
C PRO A 40 10.96 -9.70 -23.34
N ALA A 41 9.70 -10.10 -23.11
CA ALA A 41 9.06 -11.21 -23.83
C ALA A 41 9.22 -11.05 -25.37
N THR A 42 10.27 -11.67 -25.90
CA THR A 42 10.62 -11.72 -27.33
C THR A 42 10.53 -13.14 -27.88
N GLY A 43 10.03 -14.09 -27.08
CA GLY A 43 9.53 -15.37 -27.56
C GLY A 43 8.06 -15.49 -27.21
N ALA A 44 7.22 -15.72 -28.22
CA ALA A 44 5.88 -16.25 -27.99
C ALA A 44 6.02 -17.53 -27.15
N SER A 45 5.57 -17.49 -25.90
CA SER A 45 5.40 -18.71 -25.11
C SER A 45 4.29 -19.50 -25.80
N ARG A 46 4.60 -20.68 -26.35
CA ARG A 46 3.55 -21.65 -26.69
C ARG A 46 2.77 -21.94 -25.41
N PRO A 47 1.44 -22.10 -25.47
CA PRO A 47 0.65 -22.41 -24.29
C PRO A 47 1.02 -23.83 -23.84
N GLY A 48 1.87 -23.94 -22.81
CA GLY A 48 2.30 -25.24 -22.28
C GLY A 48 3.50 -25.24 -21.33
N ASP A 49 4.43 -24.28 -21.42
CA ASP A 49 5.66 -24.35 -20.61
C ASP A 49 5.53 -23.70 -19.23
N SER A 50 5.58 -24.53 -18.20
CA SER A 50 5.73 -24.13 -16.80
C SER A 50 7.12 -23.54 -16.53
N PRO A 51 7.25 -22.38 -15.85
CA PRO A 51 8.56 -21.81 -15.56
C PRO A 51 9.21 -22.49 -14.34
N GLN A 52 10.33 -23.16 -14.57
CA GLN A 52 11.25 -23.64 -13.53
C GLN A 52 12.29 -22.55 -13.23
N PRO A 53 12.65 -22.27 -11.96
CA PRO A 53 13.51 -21.14 -11.63
C PRO A 53 14.98 -21.55 -11.62
N ASP A 54 15.69 -21.39 -12.74
CA ASP A 54 17.13 -21.58 -12.75
C ASP A 54 17.86 -20.32 -12.28
N SER A 55 18.64 -20.52 -11.22
CA SER A 55 19.41 -19.55 -10.47
C SER A 55 20.67 -19.11 -11.21
N SER A 56 20.52 -18.31 -12.27
CA SER A 56 21.61 -17.51 -12.81
C SER A 56 21.38 -16.02 -12.50
N THR A 57 22.45 -15.37 -12.10
CA THR A 57 22.52 -13.99 -11.59
C THR A 57 21.76 -13.00 -12.45
N VAL A 58 20.79 -12.31 -11.83
CA VAL A 58 20.00 -11.21 -12.43
C VAL A 58 20.93 -10.02 -12.74
N GLY A 59 21.55 -10.07 -13.92
CA GLY A 59 22.44 -9.03 -14.44
C GLY A 59 21.74 -8.12 -15.46
N ILE A 60 22.26 -6.92 -15.62
CA ILE A 60 21.82 -5.97 -16.66
C ILE A 60 22.36 -6.45 -18.02
N ASP A 61 21.50 -6.54 -19.04
CA ASP A 61 21.86 -6.83 -20.42
C ASP A 61 22.29 -5.54 -21.15
N TRP A 62 23.60 -5.36 -21.21
CA TRP A 62 24.25 -4.24 -21.91
C TRP A 62 24.13 -4.34 -23.43
N SER A 63 24.00 -5.54 -24.00
CA SER A 63 23.81 -5.73 -25.44
C SER A 63 22.43 -5.21 -25.85
N GLN A 64 21.41 -5.50 -25.05
CA GLN A 64 20.08 -4.95 -25.27
C GLN A 64 20.05 -3.43 -25.12
N THR A 65 20.69 -2.91 -24.06
CA THR A 65 20.77 -1.46 -23.83
C THR A 65 21.45 -0.75 -25.01
N ALA A 66 22.49 -1.34 -25.59
CA ALA A 66 23.18 -0.81 -26.76
C ALA A 66 22.30 -0.79 -28.02
N LYS A 67 21.49 -1.84 -28.26
CA LYS A 67 20.54 -1.87 -29.39
C LYS A 67 19.45 -0.81 -29.22
N VAL A 68 18.88 -0.66 -28.02
CA VAL A 68 17.89 0.39 -27.72
C VAL A 68 18.48 1.78 -27.89
N ALA A 69 19.72 2.00 -27.43
CA ALA A 69 20.44 3.26 -27.64
C ALA A 69 20.68 3.55 -29.12
N LEU A 70 21.02 2.53 -29.92
CA LEU A 70 21.26 2.65 -31.36
C LEU A 70 19.99 3.04 -32.11
N VAL A 71 18.84 2.42 -31.81
CA VAL A 71 17.54 2.80 -32.38
C VAL A 71 17.16 4.23 -31.96
N GLY A 72 17.40 4.58 -30.70
CA GLY A 72 17.22 5.93 -30.16
C GLY A 72 18.06 6.98 -30.90
N PHE A 73 19.32 6.68 -31.17
CA PHE A 73 20.26 7.55 -31.87
C PHE A 73 19.96 7.70 -33.37
N CYS A 74 19.77 6.57 -34.07
CA CYS A 74 19.64 6.54 -35.53
C CYS A 74 18.30 7.13 -36.00
N PHE A 75 17.20 6.83 -35.31
CA PHE A 75 15.87 7.22 -35.76
C PHE A 75 15.20 8.23 -34.82
N HIS A 76 15.00 7.90 -33.55
CA HIS A 76 14.14 8.72 -32.67
C HIS A 76 14.68 10.11 -32.40
N ALA A 77 15.99 10.25 -32.17
CA ALA A 77 16.65 11.52 -31.94
C ALA A 77 16.48 12.47 -33.14
N ASN A 78 16.76 11.97 -34.34
CA ASN A 78 16.71 12.76 -35.57
C ASN A 78 15.27 13.09 -35.96
N PHE A 79 14.38 12.09 -35.90
CA PHE A 79 12.97 12.26 -36.19
C PHE A 79 12.31 13.28 -35.26
N ASN A 80 12.47 13.15 -33.93
CA ASN A 80 11.85 14.07 -32.98
C ASN A 80 12.35 15.50 -33.13
N TYR A 81 13.66 15.70 -33.35
CA TYR A 81 14.23 17.04 -33.52
C TYR A 81 13.64 17.77 -34.74
N HIS A 82 13.56 17.07 -35.88
CA HIS A 82 13.00 17.65 -37.10
C HIS A 82 11.47 17.78 -37.04
N TRP A 83 10.79 16.78 -36.45
CA TRP A 83 9.34 16.76 -36.30
C TRP A 83 8.83 17.90 -35.41
N LEU A 84 9.38 18.06 -34.20
CA LEU A 84 8.97 19.12 -33.28
C LEU A 84 9.22 20.51 -33.87
N ARG A 85 10.35 20.70 -34.56
CA ARG A 85 10.67 21.95 -35.24
C ARG A 85 9.75 22.22 -36.44
N GLY A 86 9.37 21.18 -37.18
CA GLY A 86 8.36 21.28 -38.25
C GLY A 86 6.98 21.63 -37.70
N LEU A 87 6.59 21.01 -36.59
CA LEU A 87 5.31 21.21 -35.92
C LEU A 87 5.19 22.61 -35.29
N GLU A 88 6.30 23.19 -34.83
CA GLU A 88 6.38 24.60 -34.41
C GLU A 88 6.27 25.58 -35.58
N ARG A 89 6.81 25.24 -36.76
CA ARG A 89 6.68 26.06 -37.98
C ARG A 89 5.28 26.02 -38.56
N LEU A 90 4.64 24.85 -38.55
CA LEU A 90 3.28 24.66 -39.07
C LEU A 90 2.21 25.29 -38.17
N LEU A 91 2.43 25.27 -36.86
CA LEU A 91 1.50 25.81 -35.86
C LEU A 91 2.24 26.75 -34.89
N PRO A 92 2.62 27.96 -35.32
CA PRO A 92 3.31 28.90 -34.46
C PRO A 92 2.40 29.34 -33.30
N GLY A 93 2.96 29.57 -32.11
CA GLY A 93 2.22 30.05 -30.94
C GLY A 93 1.71 28.98 -29.95
N GLY A 94 1.36 29.43 -28.74
CA GLY A 94 1.07 28.59 -27.57
C GLY A 94 -0.38 28.62 -27.07
N GLY A 95 -1.34 29.04 -27.90
CA GLY A 95 -2.75 29.04 -27.50
C GLY A 95 -3.30 27.61 -27.33
N PHE A 96 -4.21 27.40 -26.38
CA PHE A 96 -4.78 26.09 -26.03
C PHE A 96 -5.22 25.28 -27.26
N ARG A 97 -5.96 25.89 -28.19
CA ARG A 97 -6.41 25.23 -29.45
C ARG A 97 -5.24 24.75 -30.32
N ARG A 98 -4.14 25.51 -30.40
CA ARG A 98 -2.95 25.14 -31.17
C ARG A 98 -2.19 24.02 -30.47
N ILE A 99 -2.12 24.05 -29.13
CA ILE A 99 -1.51 22.96 -28.34
C ILE A 99 -2.30 21.65 -28.51
N THR A 100 -3.63 21.69 -28.43
CA THR A 100 -4.46 20.49 -28.64
C THR A 100 -4.28 19.92 -30.03
N LEU A 101 -4.20 20.77 -31.06
CA LEU A 101 -3.97 20.32 -32.44
C LEU A 101 -2.57 19.70 -32.61
N LYS A 102 -1.54 20.30 -31.99
CA LYS A 102 -0.18 19.75 -31.95
C LYS A 102 -0.16 18.36 -31.33
N VAL A 103 -0.78 18.19 -30.16
CA VAL A 103 -0.89 16.90 -29.47
C VAL A 103 -1.66 15.88 -30.32
N GLY A 104 -2.73 16.29 -31.00
CA GLY A 104 -3.46 15.43 -31.92
C GLY A 104 -2.61 14.97 -33.10
N LEU A 105 -1.85 15.87 -33.71
CA LEU A 105 -0.96 15.56 -34.84
C LEU A 105 0.18 14.62 -34.41
N ASP A 106 0.73 14.85 -33.22
CA ASP A 106 1.76 14.03 -32.62
C ASP A 106 1.24 12.60 -32.34
N GLN A 107 0.05 12.49 -31.74
CA GLN A 107 -0.57 11.21 -31.43
C GLN A 107 -1.00 10.41 -32.68
N LEU A 108 -1.36 11.07 -33.79
CA LEU A 108 -1.81 10.41 -35.01
C LEU A 108 -0.69 10.08 -36.00
N ILE A 109 0.41 10.84 -36.00
CA ILE A 109 1.47 10.71 -37.01
C ILE A 109 2.79 10.27 -36.37
N ALA A 110 3.29 11.03 -35.39
CA ALA A 110 4.58 10.73 -34.78
C ALA A 110 4.54 9.50 -33.87
N ALA A 111 3.50 9.33 -33.04
CA ALA A 111 3.39 8.19 -32.13
C ALA A 111 3.33 6.84 -32.89
N PRO A 112 2.51 6.66 -33.94
CA PRO A 112 2.56 5.44 -34.77
C PRO A 112 3.90 5.23 -35.46
N ALA A 113 4.50 6.29 -36.01
CA ALA A 113 5.77 6.19 -36.73
C ALA A 113 6.93 5.78 -35.79
N THR A 114 6.99 6.38 -34.60
CA THR A 114 7.99 6.08 -33.59
C THR A 114 7.82 4.67 -33.01
N ILE A 115 6.60 4.27 -32.63
CA ILE A 115 6.34 2.91 -32.15
C ILE A 115 6.73 1.88 -33.22
N SER A 116 6.42 2.17 -34.49
CA SER A 116 6.76 1.27 -35.60
C SER A 116 8.27 1.14 -35.81
N ALA A 117 8.97 2.27 -35.89
CA ALA A 117 10.42 2.27 -36.06
C ALA A 117 11.16 1.65 -34.88
N PHE A 118 10.61 1.77 -33.66
CA PHE A 118 11.18 1.15 -32.47
C PHE A 118 11.15 -0.37 -32.56
N PHE A 119 9.97 -0.96 -32.80
CA PHE A 119 9.83 -2.42 -32.87
C PHE A 119 10.56 -3.00 -34.08
N ILE A 120 10.40 -2.41 -35.27
CA ILE A 120 11.05 -2.91 -36.48
C ILE A 120 12.58 -2.77 -36.38
N GLY A 121 13.08 -1.62 -35.91
CA GLY A 121 14.51 -1.39 -35.74
C GLY A 121 15.15 -2.34 -34.74
N LEU A 122 14.45 -2.64 -33.64
CA LEU A 122 14.92 -3.61 -32.66
C LEU A 122 14.90 -5.04 -33.21
N SER A 123 13.86 -5.45 -33.94
CA SER A 123 13.76 -6.78 -34.55
C SER A 123 14.86 -7.02 -35.60
N ILE A 124 15.27 -5.99 -36.36
CA ILE A 124 16.40 -6.05 -37.28
C ILE A 124 17.73 -6.22 -36.52
N LEU A 125 17.95 -5.46 -35.45
CA LEU A 125 19.17 -5.56 -34.62
C LEU A 125 19.25 -6.86 -33.81
N GLU A 126 18.11 -7.49 -33.55
CA GLU A 126 18.00 -8.82 -32.95
C GLU A 126 18.13 -9.97 -33.97
N ARG A 127 18.24 -9.66 -35.28
CA ARG A 127 18.33 -10.62 -36.40
C ARG A 127 17.20 -11.66 -36.39
N LYS A 128 15.95 -11.19 -36.25
CA LYS A 128 14.76 -12.07 -36.35
C LYS A 128 14.45 -12.40 -37.81
N ASP A 129 13.90 -13.59 -38.03
CA ASP A 129 13.52 -14.08 -39.36
C ASP A 129 12.36 -13.26 -39.98
N ASP A 130 11.41 -12.78 -39.16
CA ASP A 130 10.37 -11.83 -39.57
C ASP A 130 10.43 -10.54 -38.70
N PRO A 131 10.92 -9.41 -39.24
CA PRO A 131 10.97 -8.12 -38.54
C PRO A 131 9.60 -7.51 -38.21
N LEU A 132 8.51 -7.96 -38.84
CA LEU A 132 7.18 -7.37 -38.66
C LEU A 132 6.31 -8.11 -37.63
N GLU A 133 6.72 -9.29 -37.18
CA GLU A 133 5.94 -10.10 -36.25
C GLU A 133 5.71 -9.36 -34.91
N ASP A 134 6.78 -8.84 -34.31
CA ASP A 134 6.71 -8.05 -33.07
C ASP A 134 5.87 -6.79 -33.23
N TRP A 135 5.99 -6.13 -34.39
CA TRP A 135 5.24 -4.93 -34.69
C TRP A 135 3.73 -5.22 -34.71
N ARG A 136 3.28 -6.23 -35.46
CA ARG A 136 1.84 -6.59 -35.52
C ARG A 136 1.27 -6.96 -34.15
N GLY A 137 2.05 -7.67 -33.33
CA GLY A 137 1.61 -8.12 -32.00
C GLY A 137 1.58 -7.01 -30.94
N LYS A 138 2.55 -6.09 -30.95
CA LYS A 138 2.78 -5.11 -29.87
C LYS A 138 2.34 -3.68 -30.20
N PHE A 139 2.17 -3.36 -31.48
CA PHE A 139 1.80 -2.01 -31.94
C PHE A 139 0.50 -1.54 -31.29
N TRP A 140 -0.57 -2.35 -31.37
CA TRP A 140 -1.88 -1.93 -30.84
C TRP A 140 -1.90 -1.81 -29.32
N THR A 141 -1.22 -2.70 -28.60
CA THR A 141 -1.09 -2.63 -27.13
C THR A 141 -0.32 -1.39 -26.70
N SER A 142 0.73 -1.03 -27.44
CA SER A 142 1.56 0.16 -27.16
C SER A 142 0.84 1.46 -27.55
N TYR A 143 0.08 1.44 -28.65
CA TYR A 143 -0.60 2.62 -29.19
C TYR A 143 -1.91 2.95 -28.44
N LYS A 144 -2.70 1.95 -28.02
CA LYS A 144 -3.99 2.19 -27.34
C LYS A 144 -3.87 2.48 -25.84
N GLY A 145 -2.67 2.34 -25.26
CA GLY A 145 -2.47 2.38 -23.81
C GLY A 145 -3.10 1.18 -23.10
N VAL A 146 -2.62 0.86 -21.90
CA VAL A 146 -3.20 -0.24 -21.12
C VAL A 146 -4.34 0.32 -20.26
N ASP A 147 -5.58 -0.08 -20.55
CA ASP A 147 -6.74 0.27 -19.73
C ASP A 147 -6.73 -0.55 -18.43
N ILE A 148 -6.06 0.00 -17.40
CA ILE A 148 -6.01 -0.61 -16.06
C ILE A 148 -6.72 0.31 -15.06
N ARG A 149 -7.53 -0.29 -14.19
CA ARG A 149 -8.18 0.41 -13.08
C ARG A 149 -7.22 0.60 -11.92
N HIS A 150 -6.50 1.71 -11.91
CA HIS A 150 -5.52 2.06 -10.85
C HIS A 150 -6.12 2.59 -9.53
N ASN A 151 -7.46 2.63 -9.42
CA ASN A 151 -8.14 3.28 -8.28
C ASN A 151 -7.91 2.61 -6.91
N LYS A 152 -7.42 1.36 -6.88
CA LYS A 152 -7.22 0.56 -5.65
C LYS A 152 -5.80 0.05 -5.46
N ASP A 153 -4.84 0.56 -6.21
CA ASP A 153 -3.44 0.13 -6.12
C ASP A 153 -2.84 0.54 -4.77
N ARG A 154 -3.13 1.77 -4.34
CA ARG A 154 -2.73 2.26 -3.03
C ARG A 154 -3.53 1.57 -1.92
N LYS A 155 -2.90 0.60 -1.25
CA LYS A 155 -3.50 -0.08 -0.09
C LYS A 155 -3.47 0.81 1.16
N VAL A 156 -4.64 1.05 1.76
CA VAL A 156 -4.78 1.87 2.96
C VAL A 156 -4.57 1.03 4.22
N HIS A 157 -3.34 1.00 4.72
CA HIS A 157 -2.98 0.40 6.01
C HIS A 157 -1.85 1.18 6.67
N ARG A 158 -1.72 1.05 7.99
CA ARG A 158 -0.65 1.70 8.75
C ARG A 158 0.62 0.86 8.71
N LYS A 159 1.73 1.48 8.32
CA LYS A 159 3.08 0.87 8.35
C LYS A 159 3.89 1.26 9.60
N GLU A 160 3.42 2.26 10.34
CA GLU A 160 4.03 2.80 11.55
C GLU A 160 2.98 3.42 12.49
N PRO A 161 3.28 3.62 13.79
CA PRO A 161 2.37 4.32 14.68
C PRO A 161 2.39 5.84 14.37
N LYS A 162 1.21 6.48 14.33
CA LYS A 162 1.09 7.95 14.22
C LYS A 162 1.63 8.69 15.46
N SER A 163 1.76 8.00 16.60
CA SER A 163 2.23 8.57 17.86
C SER A 163 3.72 8.93 17.80
N GLN A 164 4.10 10.01 18.47
CA GLN A 164 5.50 10.42 18.67
C GLN A 164 6.11 9.87 19.98
N ASP A 165 5.32 9.13 20.77
CA ASP A 165 5.79 8.46 21.99
C ASP A 165 7.00 7.55 21.71
N ILE A 166 8.13 7.87 22.35
CA ILE A 166 9.42 7.22 22.15
C ILE A 166 9.37 5.76 22.60
N TYR A 167 8.72 5.47 23.74
CA TYR A 167 8.63 4.10 24.27
C TYR A 167 7.84 3.19 23.32
N LEU A 168 6.74 3.70 22.76
CA LEU A 168 5.97 2.96 21.75
C LEU A 168 6.81 2.70 20.48
N ARG A 169 7.64 3.66 20.06
CA ARG A 169 8.52 3.50 18.90
C ARG A 169 9.64 2.50 19.14
N LEU A 170 10.20 2.44 20.35
CA LEU A 170 11.18 1.42 20.74
C LEU A 170 10.57 0.02 20.69
N LEU A 171 9.37 -0.17 21.26
CA LEU A 171 8.64 -1.43 21.16
C LEU A 171 8.33 -1.81 19.71
N VAL A 172 7.98 -0.84 18.87
CA VAL A 172 7.78 -1.07 17.43
C VAL A 172 9.07 -1.53 16.75
N LYS A 173 10.23 -0.94 17.05
CA LYS A 173 11.51 -1.38 16.51
C LYS A 173 11.80 -2.84 16.90
N LEU A 174 11.61 -3.17 18.17
CA LEU A 174 11.76 -4.55 18.69
C LEU A 174 10.85 -5.53 17.96
N TYR A 175 9.54 -5.27 17.91
CA TYR A 175 8.59 -6.18 17.26
C TYR A 175 8.70 -6.20 15.73
N ARG A 176 9.26 -5.14 15.11
CA ARG A 176 9.61 -5.14 13.68
C ARG A 176 10.79 -6.06 13.40
N PHE A 177 11.80 -6.06 14.27
CA PHE A 177 12.90 -7.03 14.21
C PHE A 177 12.39 -8.46 14.40
N LEU A 178 11.62 -8.71 15.47
CA LEU A 178 11.06 -10.04 15.76
C LEU A 178 10.14 -10.51 14.64
N ALA A 179 9.22 -9.69 14.12
CA ALA A 179 8.29 -10.12 13.08
C ALA A 179 8.97 -10.43 11.73
N ARG A 180 10.17 -9.89 11.49
CA ARG A 180 10.97 -10.17 10.30
C ARG A 180 11.87 -11.41 10.48
N ARG A 181 12.48 -11.55 11.66
CA ARG A 181 13.46 -12.63 11.95
C ARG A 181 12.83 -13.89 12.52
N SER A 182 11.64 -13.79 13.13
CA SER A 182 10.86 -14.93 13.58
C SER A 182 9.75 -15.23 12.57
N ASN A 183 9.58 -16.52 12.23
CA ASN A 183 8.45 -16.98 11.41
C ASN A 183 7.13 -17.07 12.21
N ALA A 184 7.06 -16.47 13.40
CA ALA A 184 5.90 -16.54 14.28
C ALA A 184 4.81 -15.53 13.87
N PRO A 185 3.57 -15.98 13.58
CA PRO A 185 2.48 -15.08 13.20
C PRO A 185 2.07 -14.13 14.35
N PHE A 186 2.31 -14.53 15.60
CA PHE A 186 2.07 -13.73 16.80
C PHE A 186 2.72 -12.34 16.71
N ASN A 187 4.01 -12.28 16.37
CA ASN A 187 4.76 -11.03 16.29
C ASN A 187 4.24 -10.10 15.19
N LYS A 188 3.83 -10.66 14.04
CA LYS A 188 3.18 -9.90 12.96
C LYS A 188 1.85 -9.29 13.42
N VAL A 189 1.09 -9.98 14.28
CA VAL A 189 -0.17 -9.44 14.82
C VAL A 189 0.11 -8.36 15.88
N VAL A 190 1.06 -8.58 16.79
CA VAL A 190 1.42 -7.59 17.83
C VAL A 190 1.94 -6.30 17.18
N LEU A 191 2.85 -6.40 16.21
CA LEU A 191 3.37 -5.24 15.46
C LEU A 191 2.24 -4.44 14.80
N ARG A 192 1.32 -5.11 14.08
CA ARG A 192 0.15 -4.45 13.47
C ARG A 192 -0.73 -3.78 14.51
N ARG A 193 -0.89 -4.36 15.70
CA ARG A 193 -1.67 -3.76 16.79
C ARG A 193 -0.96 -2.56 17.41
N LEU A 194 0.37 -2.54 17.51
CA LEU A 194 1.12 -1.37 17.99
C LEU A 194 0.89 -0.13 17.09
N PHE A 195 0.66 -0.32 15.79
CA PHE A 195 0.33 0.76 14.83
C PHE A 195 -1.10 1.31 14.97
N MET A 196 -2.01 0.56 15.60
CA MET A 196 -3.42 0.93 15.68
C MET A 196 -3.63 2.21 16.51
N SER A 197 -4.66 2.99 16.15
CA SER A 197 -5.10 4.14 16.94
C SER A 197 -5.68 3.72 18.29
N LYS A 198 -5.76 4.65 19.24
CA LYS A 198 -6.43 4.44 20.54
C LYS A 198 -7.86 3.90 20.39
N THR A 199 -8.61 4.43 19.42
CA THR A 199 -9.98 3.96 19.12
C THR A 199 -10.05 2.50 18.68
N ASN A 200 -9.00 1.99 18.02
CA ASN A 200 -8.90 0.61 17.53
C ASN A 200 -8.18 -0.32 18.52
N ARG A 201 -7.64 0.23 19.62
CA ARG A 201 -7.09 -0.47 20.79
C ARG A 201 -7.94 -0.18 22.04
N PRO A 202 -9.21 -0.63 22.08
CA PRO A 202 -10.09 -0.38 23.22
C PRO A 202 -9.52 -1.01 24.50
N PRO A 203 -9.78 -0.43 25.67
CA PRO A 203 -9.40 -1.02 26.94
C PRO A 203 -10.10 -2.37 27.14
N LEU A 204 -9.46 -3.26 27.89
CA LEU A 204 -10.01 -4.55 28.29
C LEU A 204 -10.19 -4.56 29.82
N SER A 205 -11.40 -4.84 30.29
CA SER A 205 -11.66 -4.98 31.72
C SER A 205 -11.08 -6.28 32.27
N VAL A 206 -10.66 -6.28 33.53
CA VAL A 206 -10.23 -7.49 34.24
C VAL A 206 -11.30 -8.59 34.18
N SER A 207 -12.58 -8.23 34.30
CA SER A 207 -13.71 -9.16 34.16
C SER A 207 -13.77 -9.88 32.81
N SER A 208 -13.58 -9.13 31.72
CA SER A 208 -13.57 -9.68 30.38
C SER A 208 -12.35 -10.56 30.16
N LEU A 209 -11.21 -10.18 30.75
CA LEU A 209 -9.98 -10.95 30.71
C LEU A 209 -10.16 -12.29 31.44
N ILE A 210 -10.63 -12.30 32.68
CA ILE A 210 -10.90 -13.51 33.47
C ILE A 210 -11.82 -14.47 32.70
N ARG A 211 -12.93 -13.97 32.14
CA ARG A 211 -13.86 -14.80 31.36
C ARG A 211 -13.21 -15.44 30.14
N LYS A 212 -12.24 -14.77 29.50
CA LYS A 212 -11.53 -15.31 28.33
C LYS A 212 -10.37 -16.23 28.70
N MET A 213 -9.84 -16.13 29.91
CA MET A 213 -8.80 -17.03 30.44
C MET A 213 -9.38 -18.29 31.06
N ARG A 214 -10.62 -18.26 31.58
CA ARG A 214 -11.37 -19.43 32.07
C ARG A 214 -11.82 -20.43 30.99
N LEU A 215 -11.64 -20.11 29.71
CA LEU A 215 -11.99 -21.05 28.64
C LEU A 215 -10.98 -22.21 28.63
N ALA A 216 -11.47 -23.43 28.38
CA ALA A 216 -10.65 -24.65 28.41
C ALA A 216 -9.39 -24.55 27.53
N GLY A 217 -8.28 -25.11 28.02
CA GLY A 217 -7.00 -25.17 27.31
C GLY A 217 -6.18 -23.87 27.37
N ARG A 218 -6.56 -22.95 28.27
CA ARG A 218 -5.87 -21.67 28.50
C ARG A 218 -5.31 -21.53 29.92
N GLU A 219 -5.26 -22.64 30.65
CA GLU A 219 -4.62 -22.71 31.94
C GLU A 219 -3.13 -22.35 31.79
N ASN A 220 -2.57 -21.64 32.78
CA ASN A 220 -1.16 -21.25 32.82
C ASN A 220 -0.65 -20.42 31.62
N ARG A 221 -1.53 -19.92 30.75
CA ARG A 221 -1.15 -19.07 29.64
C ARG A 221 -1.05 -17.60 30.05
N THR A 222 -0.18 -16.86 29.36
CA THR A 222 -0.03 -15.42 29.55
C THR A 222 -1.07 -14.67 28.72
N ALA A 223 -1.91 -13.85 29.35
CA ALA A 223 -2.89 -13.01 28.66
C ALA A 223 -2.21 -11.77 28.07
N VAL A 224 -2.19 -11.61 26.75
CA VAL A 224 -1.51 -10.49 26.08
C VAL A 224 -2.53 -9.49 25.52
N VAL A 225 -2.40 -8.23 25.91
CA VAL A 225 -3.30 -7.14 25.50
C VAL A 225 -2.49 -5.96 24.99
N VAL A 226 -2.55 -5.70 23.68
CA VAL A 226 -1.96 -4.48 23.09
C VAL A 226 -2.91 -3.30 23.33
N GLY A 227 -2.95 -2.81 24.56
CA GLY A 227 -3.87 -1.77 25.02
C GLY A 227 -3.80 -1.57 26.53
N THR A 228 -4.87 -1.02 27.10
CA THR A 228 -4.98 -0.77 28.54
C THR A 228 -5.85 -1.82 29.22
N ILE A 229 -5.39 -2.36 30.35
CA ILE A 229 -6.21 -3.17 31.24
C ILE A 229 -6.83 -2.27 32.31
N THR A 230 -8.16 -2.32 32.45
CA THR A 230 -8.91 -1.49 33.41
C THR A 230 -9.54 -2.34 34.50
N ASP A 231 -9.66 -1.77 35.69
CA ASP A 231 -10.33 -2.43 36.82
C ASP A 231 -11.83 -2.63 36.55
N ASP A 232 -12.42 -3.59 37.25
CA ASP A 232 -13.86 -3.83 37.30
C ASP A 232 -14.30 -4.11 38.73
N VAL A 233 -14.87 -3.10 39.37
CA VAL A 233 -15.30 -3.12 40.79
C VAL A 233 -16.40 -4.14 41.08
N ARG A 234 -17.11 -4.63 40.05
CA ARG A 234 -18.23 -5.58 40.21
C ARG A 234 -17.76 -7.00 40.51
N ILE A 235 -16.52 -7.33 40.17
CA ILE A 235 -15.92 -8.61 40.52
C ILE A 235 -15.21 -8.42 41.85
N GLN A 236 -15.31 -9.41 42.74
CA GLN A 236 -14.59 -9.43 44.02
C GLN A 236 -13.30 -10.24 43.87
N ASP A 237 -13.45 -11.50 43.44
CA ASP A 237 -12.33 -12.45 43.34
C ASP A 237 -11.63 -12.40 41.99
N ILE A 238 -10.31 -12.23 42.03
CA ILE A 238 -9.44 -12.29 40.86
C ILE A 238 -8.58 -13.56 40.99
N PRO A 239 -8.60 -14.47 40.01
CA PRO A 239 -7.69 -15.60 39.99
C PRO A 239 -6.25 -15.14 39.73
N LYS A 240 -5.27 -15.97 40.08
CA LYS A 240 -3.87 -15.74 39.72
C LYS A 240 -3.72 -15.66 38.20
N LEU A 241 -3.29 -14.50 37.70
CA LEU A 241 -3.20 -14.22 36.26
C LEU A 241 -1.80 -13.72 35.91
N LYS A 242 -1.23 -14.24 34.82
CA LYS A 242 -0.06 -13.67 34.16
C LYS A 242 -0.51 -12.82 32.98
N VAL A 243 -0.30 -11.52 33.04
CA VAL A 243 -0.81 -10.56 32.04
C VAL A 243 0.32 -9.73 31.44
N CYS A 244 0.24 -9.43 30.15
CA CYS A 244 1.11 -8.48 29.46
C CYS A 244 0.26 -7.39 28.82
N ALA A 245 0.58 -6.11 29.10
CA ALA A 245 -0.16 -4.99 28.53
C ALA A 245 0.72 -3.76 28.29
N LEU A 246 0.22 -2.80 27.51
CA LEU A 246 0.89 -1.50 27.35
C LEU A 246 0.70 -0.63 28.58
N ARG A 247 -0.48 -0.68 29.19
CA ARG A 247 -0.83 0.05 30.41
C ARG A 247 -1.78 -0.79 31.25
N VAL A 248 -1.65 -0.70 32.56
CA VAL A 248 -2.58 -1.28 33.53
C VAL A 248 -2.96 -0.17 34.49
N THR A 249 -4.26 0.06 34.70
CA THR A 249 -4.74 1.06 35.66
C THR A 249 -4.37 0.64 37.09
N ASP A 250 -4.13 1.59 37.98
CA ASP A 250 -3.63 1.30 39.33
C ASP A 250 -4.54 0.37 40.15
N GLY A 251 -5.86 0.54 40.04
CA GLY A 251 -6.84 -0.36 40.64
C GLY A 251 -6.66 -1.80 40.17
N ALA A 252 -6.61 -2.02 38.85
CA ALA A 252 -6.37 -3.34 38.26
C ALA A 252 -5.00 -3.90 38.66
N ARG A 253 -3.95 -3.07 38.66
CA ARG A 253 -2.59 -3.47 39.06
C ARG A 253 -2.57 -4.00 40.48
N ARG A 254 -3.10 -3.23 41.44
CA ARG A 254 -3.15 -3.60 42.85
C ARG A 254 -3.85 -4.93 43.06
N ARG A 255 -5.01 -5.12 42.41
CA ARG A 255 -5.81 -6.32 42.61
C ARG A 255 -5.21 -7.57 41.96
N ILE A 256 -4.57 -7.44 40.78
CA ILE A 256 -3.86 -8.56 40.14
C ILE A 256 -2.66 -8.99 40.99
N LEU A 257 -1.87 -8.04 41.48
CA LEU A 257 -0.72 -8.35 42.34
C LEU A 257 -1.16 -8.93 43.69
N LYS A 258 -2.23 -8.41 44.30
CA LYS A 258 -2.82 -8.95 45.53
C LYS A 258 -3.28 -10.41 45.37
N ALA A 259 -3.77 -10.78 44.19
CA ALA A 259 -4.12 -12.16 43.84
C ALA A 259 -2.91 -13.06 43.53
N GLY A 260 -1.68 -12.57 43.72
CA GLY A 260 -0.45 -13.28 43.39
C GLY A 260 -0.18 -13.40 41.88
N GLY A 261 -0.85 -12.58 41.06
CA GLY A 261 -0.63 -12.51 39.62
C GLY A 261 0.62 -11.71 39.25
N GLU A 262 1.02 -11.80 37.98
CA GLU A 262 2.22 -11.17 37.43
C GLU A 262 1.84 -10.24 36.27
N ILE A 263 2.42 -9.05 36.22
CA ILE A 263 2.19 -8.05 35.17
C ILE A 263 3.50 -7.80 34.43
N LEU A 264 3.52 -8.17 33.16
CA LEU A 264 4.65 -8.01 32.25
C LEU A 264 4.48 -6.82 31.31
N THR A 265 5.61 -6.23 30.93
CA THR A 265 5.72 -5.34 29.78
C THR A 265 6.01 -6.14 28.50
N PHE A 266 5.87 -5.48 27.34
CA PHE A 266 6.04 -6.15 26.05
C PHE A 266 7.50 -6.53 25.72
N ASP A 267 8.45 -5.78 26.25
CA ASP A 267 9.88 -6.09 26.22
C ASP A 267 10.20 -7.32 27.09
N GLN A 268 9.68 -7.40 28.31
CA GLN A 268 9.81 -8.59 29.17
C GLN A 268 9.14 -9.82 28.54
N LEU A 269 7.96 -9.66 27.92
CA LEU A 269 7.30 -10.73 27.18
C LEU A 269 8.14 -11.21 25.99
N ALA A 270 8.81 -10.29 25.29
CA ALA A 270 9.66 -10.66 24.16
C ALA A 270 10.88 -11.48 24.59
N LEU A 271 11.42 -11.25 25.79
CA LEU A 271 12.48 -12.07 26.38
C LEU A 271 11.95 -13.45 26.81
N ALA A 272 10.80 -13.50 27.50
CA ALA A 272 10.24 -14.74 28.03
C ALA A 272 9.68 -15.67 26.94
N ALA A 273 9.02 -15.11 25.91
CA ALA A 273 8.34 -15.85 24.85
C ALA A 273 8.52 -15.17 23.49
N PRO A 274 9.72 -15.23 22.87
CA PRO A 274 10.05 -14.49 21.65
C PRO A 274 9.20 -14.91 20.44
N LYS A 275 8.64 -16.13 20.43
CA LYS A 275 7.69 -16.59 19.39
C LYS A 275 6.23 -16.49 19.84
N GLY A 276 5.96 -16.05 21.07
CA GLY A 276 4.62 -15.97 21.66
C GLY A 276 4.07 -17.31 22.15
N GLN A 277 4.91 -18.27 22.50
CA GLN A 277 4.47 -19.57 23.05
C GLN A 277 3.71 -19.36 24.37
N GLY A 278 2.68 -20.18 24.61
CA GLY A 278 1.91 -20.10 25.86
C GLY A 278 1.17 -18.76 26.06
N THR A 279 0.92 -17.99 25.00
CA THR A 279 0.19 -16.70 25.09
C THR A 279 -1.24 -16.81 24.58
N VAL A 280 -2.12 -15.95 25.13
CA VAL A 280 -3.49 -15.74 24.64
C VAL A 280 -3.64 -14.27 24.29
N LEU A 281 -3.69 -13.97 23.00
CA LEU A 281 -3.81 -12.59 22.51
C LEU A 281 -5.27 -12.13 22.54
N LEU A 282 -5.57 -11.15 23.40
CA LEU A 282 -6.92 -10.63 23.63
C LEU A 282 -7.08 -9.20 23.09
N SER A 283 -8.32 -8.75 22.95
CA SER A 283 -8.69 -7.38 22.55
C SER A 283 -9.98 -6.98 23.25
N GLY A 284 -10.06 -5.72 23.67
CA GLY A 284 -11.33 -5.13 24.11
C GLY A 284 -12.37 -5.08 22.99
N ARG A 285 -13.63 -4.82 23.37
CA ARG A 285 -14.77 -4.71 22.45
C ARG A 285 -14.67 -3.42 21.63
N ARG A 286 -14.36 -3.52 20.34
CA ARG A 286 -14.17 -2.35 19.45
C ARG A 286 -15.44 -1.53 19.24
N LYS A 287 -16.60 -2.19 19.09
CA LYS A 287 -17.89 -1.55 18.79
C LYS A 287 -18.67 -1.08 20.03
N ALA A 288 -18.07 -1.06 21.22
CA ALA A 288 -18.76 -0.68 22.45
C ALA A 288 -18.96 0.84 22.62
N ARG A 289 -18.27 1.66 21.82
CA ARG A 289 -18.36 3.13 21.91
C ARG A 289 -19.72 3.63 21.42
N GLU A 290 -20.20 4.72 22.01
CA GLU A 290 -21.47 5.36 21.66
C GLU A 290 -21.58 5.74 20.18
N VAL A 291 -20.47 6.15 19.57
CA VAL A 291 -20.41 6.48 18.13
C VAL A 291 -20.99 5.34 17.26
N TYR A 292 -20.72 4.07 17.62
CA TYR A 292 -21.24 2.93 16.85
C TYR A 292 -22.75 2.72 17.00
N ARG A 293 -23.40 3.32 18.02
CA ARG A 293 -24.85 3.31 18.16
C ARG A 293 -25.54 4.22 17.15
N HIS A 294 -24.83 5.25 16.66
CA HIS A 294 -25.33 6.19 15.67
C HIS A 294 -25.08 5.72 14.23
N PHE A 295 -24.13 4.81 14.04
CA PHE A 295 -23.86 4.22 12.74
C PHE A 295 -24.93 3.18 12.36
N GLY A 296 -25.01 2.90 11.06
CA GLY A 296 -25.94 1.92 10.50
C GLY A 296 -27.01 2.56 9.63
N LYS A 297 -28.11 1.85 9.45
CA LYS A 297 -29.26 2.28 8.65
C LYS A 297 -29.86 3.55 9.26
N ALA A 298 -30.27 4.51 8.43
CA ALA A 298 -30.72 5.81 8.92
C ALA A 298 -31.83 5.69 10.00
N PRO A 299 -31.77 6.50 11.08
CA PRO A 299 -32.83 6.55 12.08
C PRO A 299 -34.15 6.95 11.41
N GLY A 300 -35.19 6.13 11.57
CA GLY A 300 -36.49 6.37 10.91
C GLY A 300 -36.67 5.59 9.60
N THR A 301 -35.76 4.71 9.23
CA THR A 301 -36.07 3.65 8.26
C THR A 301 -36.66 2.42 8.98
N PRO A 302 -37.51 1.62 8.32
CA PRO A 302 -38.12 0.45 8.95
C PRO A 302 -37.08 -0.50 9.53
N HIS A 303 -37.35 -0.98 10.75
CA HIS A 303 -36.49 -1.90 11.52
C HIS A 303 -35.08 -1.34 11.86
N SER A 304 -34.85 -0.02 11.75
CA SER A 304 -33.60 0.59 12.21
C SER A 304 -33.65 0.92 13.70
N HIS A 305 -32.65 0.46 14.43
CA HIS A 305 -32.41 0.79 15.84
C HIS A 305 -31.24 1.78 16.04
N SER A 306 -30.76 2.41 14.97
CA SER A 306 -29.69 3.40 15.07
C SER A 306 -30.16 4.61 15.90
N LYS A 307 -29.35 4.97 16.90
CA LYS A 307 -29.62 6.08 17.81
C LYS A 307 -29.56 7.40 17.01
N PRO A 308 -30.60 8.26 17.03
CA PRO A 308 -30.53 9.57 16.41
C PRO A 308 -29.62 10.51 17.21
N TYR A 309 -29.10 11.55 16.55
CA TYR A 309 -28.37 12.63 17.21
C TYR A 309 -29.36 13.67 17.72
N ILE A 310 -29.58 13.69 19.03
CA ILE A 310 -30.48 14.62 19.71
C ILE A 310 -29.69 15.49 20.69
N ARG A 311 -30.04 16.78 20.79
CA ARG A 311 -29.41 17.72 21.74
C ARG A 311 -29.70 17.34 23.19
N SER A 312 -30.92 16.88 23.47
CA SER A 312 -31.36 16.45 24.80
C SER A 312 -32.33 15.29 24.68
N LYS A 313 -32.39 14.44 25.72
CA LYS A 313 -33.31 13.29 25.76
C LYS A 313 -34.48 13.61 26.68
N GLY A 314 -35.70 13.56 26.15
CA GLY A 314 -36.90 13.82 26.95
C GLY A 314 -38.18 13.60 26.16
N ARG A 315 -39.35 13.77 26.80
CA ARG A 315 -40.67 13.57 26.16
C ARG A 315 -40.86 14.43 24.90
N LYS A 316 -40.33 15.66 24.91
CA LYS A 316 -40.48 16.66 23.83
C LYS A 316 -39.44 16.53 22.71
N PHE A 317 -38.47 15.62 22.80
CA PHE A 317 -37.37 15.50 21.83
C PHE A 317 -37.50 14.21 21.00
N GLU A 318 -37.77 14.35 19.70
CA GLU A 318 -37.84 13.27 18.70
C GLU A 318 -38.65 12.02 19.11
N ARG A 319 -39.82 12.24 19.72
CA ARG A 319 -40.75 11.17 20.15
C ARG A 319 -42.15 11.26 19.54
N ALA A 320 -42.38 12.21 18.63
CA ALA A 320 -43.67 12.50 18.02
C ALA A 320 -43.86 11.72 16.70
N ARG A 321 -44.03 12.43 15.58
CA ARG A 321 -44.25 11.83 14.26
C ARG A 321 -43.11 10.90 13.85
N GLY A 322 -43.44 9.75 13.28
CA GLY A 322 -42.48 8.74 12.82
C GLY A 322 -41.97 7.78 13.92
N ARG A 323 -42.36 8.00 15.18
CA ARG A 323 -41.99 7.11 16.32
C ARG A 323 -43.19 6.42 16.97
N ARG A 324 -44.40 6.89 16.67
CA ARG A 324 -45.66 6.42 17.27
C ARG A 324 -46.76 6.40 16.23
N ALA A 325 -47.55 5.33 16.20
CA ALA A 325 -48.65 5.18 15.24
C ALA A 325 -49.70 6.29 15.41
N SER A 326 -49.93 6.77 16.64
CA SER A 326 -50.91 7.83 16.94
C SER A 326 -50.54 9.23 16.41
N ARG A 327 -49.37 9.42 15.81
CA ARG A 327 -48.92 10.70 15.24
C ARG A 327 -48.41 10.49 13.82
N GLY A 328 -49.32 10.23 12.89
CA GLY A 328 -49.04 10.08 11.46
C GLY A 328 -48.59 8.67 11.06
N TYR A 329 -47.42 8.22 11.52
CA TYR A 329 -46.91 6.87 11.23
C TYR A 329 -45.82 6.44 12.23
N LYS A 330 -45.50 5.14 12.23
CA LYS A 330 -44.37 4.55 12.95
C LYS A 330 -43.59 3.63 12.01
N ASN A 331 -42.28 3.89 11.92
CA ASN A 331 -41.35 3.05 11.17
C ASN A 331 -40.67 2.01 12.06
#